data_AF-A0A7T0M4J9-F1
#
_entry.id   AF-A0A7T0M4J9-F1
#
_cell.length_a   1.000
_cell.length_b   1.000
_cell.length_c   1.000
_cell.angle_alpha   90.00
_cell.angle_beta   90.00
_cell.angle_gamma   90.00
#
_symmetry.space_group_name_H-M   'P 1'
#
loop_
_entity.id
_entity.type
_entity.pdbx_description
1 polymer ?
#
loop_
_entity_poly.entity_id
_entity_poly.type
_entity_poly.pdbx_seq_one_letter_code
_entity_poly.pdbx_strand_id
1 'polypeptide(L)'
;MLFYNLIFDTTIYLTLYLFIYNSLIIIIFWTFFNTLILSYKTLNNFALFLVHPFYVFLFTIILLSAAGVPPLLGFFSKLFVLQIILNSKFFLIFILFFFNLLLGLYFYIQNLKYLHSNQFSFNKTQTLISGERNNIYFIYISIIIVLLNLLSFNYIDDMFLLISWFFF
;
A
#
# COMPACT_ATOMS: atom_id res chain seq x y z
N MET A 1 -22.32 8.23 29.89
CA MET A 1 -21.63 6.92 29.78
C MET A 1 -21.63 6.41 28.34
N LEU A 2 -22.80 6.26 27.70
CA LEU A 2 -22.93 5.83 26.29
C LEU A 2 -22.08 6.63 25.27
N PHE A 3 -22.05 7.97 25.40
CA PHE A 3 -21.27 8.83 24.50
C PHE A 3 -19.75 8.61 24.59
N TYR A 4 -19.24 8.28 25.79
CA TYR A 4 -17.81 8.07 25.98
C TYR A 4 -17.38 6.72 25.41
N ASN A 5 -18.21 5.68 25.57
CA ASN A 5 -17.97 4.38 24.94
C ASN A 5 -17.96 4.49 23.41
N LEU A 6 -18.93 5.20 22.82
CA LEU A 6 -18.96 5.41 21.36
C LEU A 6 -17.69 6.09 20.83
N ILE A 7 -17.19 7.12 21.53
CA ILE A 7 -15.95 7.79 21.13
C ILE A 7 -14.75 6.86 21.27
N PHE A 8 -14.70 6.06 22.33
CA PHE A 8 -13.63 5.09 22.55
C PHE A 8 -13.63 3.97 21.50
N ASP A 9 -14.81 3.49 21.13
CA ASP A 9 -15.01 2.46 20.10
C ASP A 9 -14.56 2.98 18.72
N THR A 10 -14.93 4.22 18.38
CA THR A 10 -14.49 4.82 17.11
C THR A 10 -12.98 5.03 17.02
N THR A 11 -12.30 5.42 18.11
CA THR A 11 -10.84 5.58 18.09
C THR A 11 -10.13 4.24 17.99
N ILE A 12 -10.65 3.18 18.62
CA ILE A 12 -10.13 1.82 18.48
C ILE A 12 -10.29 1.33 17.04
N TYR A 13 -11.45 1.53 16.44
CA TYR A 13 -11.71 1.15 15.04
C TYR A 13 -10.73 1.80 14.07
N LEU A 14 -10.50 3.11 14.24
CA LEU A 14 -9.57 3.87 13.41
C LEU A 14 -8.11 3.42 13.58
N THR A 15 -7.69 3.11 14.81
CA THR A 15 -6.32 2.63 15.07
C THR A 15 -6.09 1.22 14.51
N LEU A 16 -7.07 0.33 14.60
CA LEU A 16 -7.02 -1.00 13.98
C LEU A 16 -6.95 -0.91 12.46
N TYR A 17 -7.79 -0.07 11.85
CA TYR A 17 -7.74 0.18 10.40
C TYR A 17 -6.36 0.64 9.94
N LEU A 18 -5.77 1.59 10.67
CA LEU A 18 -4.42 2.09 10.40
C LEU A 18 -3.38 0.99 10.51
N PHE A 19 -3.45 0.15 11.54
CA PHE A 19 -2.49 -0.91 11.77
C PHE A 19 -2.54 -1.99 10.68
N ILE A 20 -3.75 -2.45 10.32
CA ILE A 20 -3.96 -3.43 9.26
C ILE A 20 -3.43 -2.89 7.93
N TYR A 21 -3.79 -1.66 7.57
CA TYR A 21 -3.34 -1.06 6.31
C TYR A 21 -1.81 -0.96 6.22
N ASN A 22 -1.14 -0.45 7.27
CA ASN A 22 0.32 -0.30 7.27
C ASN A 22 1.05 -1.64 7.23
N SER A 23 0.58 -2.65 7.98
CA SER A 23 1.18 -3.99 7.97
C SER A 23 1.07 -4.66 6.59
N LEU A 24 -0.07 -4.53 5.91
CA LEU A 24 -0.28 -5.06 4.56
C LEU A 24 0.66 -4.42 3.53
N ILE A 25 0.86 -3.10 3.58
CA ILE A 25 1.82 -2.42 2.69
C ILE A 25 3.24 -2.96 2.90
N ILE A 26 3.67 -3.14 4.15
CA ILE A 26 5.02 -3.63 4.45
C ILE A 26 5.21 -5.04 3.87
N ILE A 27 4.22 -5.92 4.01
CA ILE A 27 4.25 -7.27 3.46
C ILE A 27 4.32 -7.23 1.93
N ILE A 28 3.54 -6.37 1.28
CA ILE A 28 3.61 -6.18 -0.19
C ILE A 28 5.02 -5.74 -0.59
N PHE A 29 5.54 -4.69 0.04
CA PHE A 29 6.85 -4.14 -0.31
C PHE A 29 7.96 -5.17 -0.10
N TRP A 30 7.88 -5.96 0.97
CA TRP A 30 8.78 -7.08 1.24
C TRP A 30 8.72 -8.11 0.11
N THR A 31 7.53 -8.59 -0.25
CA THR A 31 7.40 -9.59 -1.32
C THR A 31 7.98 -9.09 -2.64
N PHE A 32 7.72 -7.82 -3.00
CA PHE A 32 8.32 -7.19 -4.17
C PHE A 32 9.85 -7.14 -4.09
N PHE A 33 10.40 -6.62 -2.98
CA PHE A 33 11.84 -6.49 -2.81
C PHE A 33 12.56 -7.84 -2.86
N ASN A 34 11.98 -8.87 -2.26
CA ASN A 34 12.50 -10.24 -2.32
C ASN A 34 12.57 -10.77 -3.76
N THR A 35 11.56 -10.51 -4.59
CA THR A 35 11.61 -10.96 -5.98
C THR A 35 12.69 -10.25 -6.80
N LEU A 36 12.88 -8.95 -6.55
CA LEU A 36 13.90 -8.16 -7.23
C LEU A 36 15.32 -8.66 -6.91
N ILE A 37 15.55 -9.05 -5.65
CA ILE A 37 16.84 -9.61 -5.19
C ILE A 37 17.10 -11.01 -5.74
N LEU A 38 16.06 -11.86 -5.79
CA LEU A 38 16.20 -13.27 -6.19
C LEU A 38 16.50 -13.44 -7.69
N SER A 39 15.96 -12.58 -8.56
CA SER A 39 16.15 -12.70 -10.00
C SER A 39 17.35 -11.90 -10.53
N TYR A 40 17.75 -10.81 -9.88
CA TYR A 40 18.62 -9.80 -10.50
C TYR A 40 19.71 -9.30 -9.54
N LYS A 41 20.90 -9.92 -9.64
CA LYS A 41 22.11 -9.54 -8.87
C LYS A 41 22.64 -8.13 -9.18
N THR A 42 22.13 -7.45 -10.22
CA THR A 42 22.59 -6.13 -10.66
C THR A 42 21.40 -5.19 -10.93
N LEU A 43 21.56 -3.90 -10.58
CA LEU A 43 20.58 -2.82 -10.79
C LEU A 43 20.09 -2.72 -12.24
N ASN A 44 20.89 -3.13 -13.21
CA ASN A 44 20.56 -3.05 -14.63
C ASN A 44 19.42 -4.01 -15.04
N ASN A 45 19.21 -5.10 -14.30
CA ASN A 45 18.14 -6.05 -14.61
C ASN A 45 16.79 -5.70 -13.93
N PHE A 46 16.72 -4.67 -13.09
CA PHE A 46 15.42 -4.13 -12.64
C PHE A 46 14.55 -3.72 -13.84
N ALA A 47 15.18 -3.19 -14.89
CA ALA A 47 14.57 -2.87 -16.17
C ALA A 47 13.88 -4.07 -16.83
N LEU A 48 14.39 -5.30 -16.64
CA LEU A 48 13.78 -6.52 -17.20
C LEU A 48 12.49 -6.93 -16.49
N PHE A 49 12.37 -6.71 -15.18
CA PHE A 49 11.13 -6.96 -14.43
C PHE A 49 9.96 -6.10 -14.94
N LEU A 50 10.28 -4.88 -15.38
CA LEU A 50 9.34 -3.89 -15.90
C LEU A 50 8.87 -4.17 -17.34
N VAL A 51 9.41 -5.18 -18.00
CA VAL A 51 9.01 -5.55 -19.38
C VAL A 51 7.64 -6.22 -19.39
N HIS A 52 7.28 -6.96 -18.33
CA HIS A 52 5.97 -7.59 -18.27
C HIS A 52 4.91 -6.56 -17.84
N PRO A 53 3.90 -6.27 -18.67
CA PRO A 53 2.91 -5.21 -18.41
C PRO A 53 2.12 -5.45 -17.12
N PHE A 54 1.99 -6.72 -16.72
CA PHE A 54 1.30 -7.12 -15.50
C PHE A 54 2.04 -6.68 -14.22
N TYR A 55 3.37 -6.80 -14.17
CA TYR A 55 4.17 -6.35 -13.02
C TYR A 55 4.17 -4.83 -12.88
N VAL A 56 4.26 -4.13 -14.00
CA VAL A 56 4.12 -2.67 -14.07
C VAL A 56 2.77 -2.26 -13.48
N PHE A 57 1.68 -2.89 -13.90
CA PHE A 57 0.34 -2.60 -13.43
C PHE A 57 0.12 -2.89 -11.93
N LEU A 58 0.60 -4.01 -11.43
CA LEU A 58 0.54 -4.30 -9.99
C LEU A 58 1.33 -3.28 -9.17
N PHE A 59 2.55 -2.98 -9.59
CA PHE A 59 3.41 -2.05 -8.90
C PHE A 59 2.84 -0.63 -8.90
N THR A 60 2.12 -0.25 -9.97
CA THR A 60 1.47 1.06 -10.01
C THR A 60 0.35 1.16 -9.01
N ILE A 61 -0.51 0.15 -8.90
CA ILE A 61 -1.58 0.08 -7.88
C ILE A 61 -0.99 0.21 -6.48
N ILE A 62 0.13 -0.47 -6.20
CA ILE A 62 0.76 -0.48 -4.88
C ILE A 62 1.35 0.89 -4.54
N LEU A 63 2.10 1.50 -5.47
CA LEU A 63 2.64 2.85 -5.28
C LEU A 63 1.51 3.88 -5.11
N LEU A 64 0.44 3.75 -5.88
CA LEU A 64 -0.72 4.64 -5.79
C LEU A 64 -1.45 4.46 -4.44
N SER A 65 -1.48 3.23 -3.90
CA SER A 65 -2.06 2.96 -2.58
C SER A 65 -1.21 3.56 -1.48
N ALA A 66 0.11 3.35 -1.53
CA ALA A 66 1.07 3.92 -0.58
C ALA A 66 1.09 5.47 -0.62
N ALA A 67 0.92 6.05 -1.81
CA ALA A 67 0.76 7.50 -1.98
C ALA A 67 -0.50 8.02 -1.29
N GLY A 68 -1.55 7.21 -1.23
CA GLY A 68 -2.85 7.57 -0.66
C GLY A 68 -3.66 8.40 -1.65
N VAL A 69 -3.78 7.94 -2.89
CA VAL A 69 -4.65 8.58 -3.89
C VAL A 69 -6.11 8.20 -3.60
N PRO A 70 -7.09 9.12 -3.77
CA PRO A 70 -8.48 9.00 -3.32
C PRO A 70 -9.22 7.67 -3.55
N PRO A 71 -9.04 6.91 -4.65
CA PRO A 71 -9.74 5.64 -4.83
C PRO A 71 -9.14 4.47 -4.02
N LEU A 72 -8.02 4.66 -3.32
CA LEU A 72 -7.26 3.58 -2.66
C LEU A 72 -7.33 3.68 -1.14
N LEU A 73 -7.23 2.54 -0.47
CA LEU A 73 -7.39 2.43 0.99
C LEU A 73 -6.38 3.27 1.78
N GLY A 74 -5.20 3.55 1.20
CA GLY A 74 -4.20 4.41 1.81
C GLY A 74 -4.53 5.87 1.89
N PHE A 75 -5.56 6.33 1.17
CA PHE A 75 -6.07 7.67 1.35
C PHE A 75 -6.85 7.78 2.65
N PHE A 76 -7.75 6.81 2.91
CA PHE A 76 -8.58 6.80 4.10
C PHE A 76 -7.76 6.72 5.38
N SER A 77 -6.68 5.92 5.40
CA SER A 77 -5.79 5.84 6.55
C SER A 77 -5.20 7.22 6.89
N LYS A 78 -4.66 7.95 5.91
CA LYS A 78 -4.08 9.28 6.13
C LYS A 78 -5.14 10.35 6.46
N LEU A 79 -6.33 10.25 5.86
CA LEU A 79 -7.46 11.12 6.20
C LEU A 79 -7.90 10.96 7.66
N PHE A 80 -7.97 9.72 8.16
CA PHE A 80 -8.34 9.47 9.54
C PHE A 80 -7.33 10.05 10.54
N VAL A 81 -6.03 9.94 10.23
CA VAL A 81 -4.98 10.60 11.03
C VAL A 81 -5.16 12.12 11.04
N LEU A 82 -5.45 12.73 9.88
CA LEU A 82 -5.78 14.15 9.79
C LEU A 82 -7.00 14.53 10.63
N GLN A 83 -8.06 13.72 10.61
CA GLN A 83 -9.26 13.96 11.40
C GLN A 83 -8.98 13.92 12.91
N ILE A 84 -8.15 13.00 13.37
CA ILE A 84 -7.72 12.90 14.77
C ILE A 84 -6.91 14.15 15.17
N ILE A 85 -5.98 14.59 14.32
CA ILE A 85 -5.17 15.80 14.56
C ILE A 85 -6.08 17.03 14.63
N LEU A 86 -7.05 17.16 13.72
CA LEU A 86 -8.02 18.26 13.72
C LEU A 86 -8.86 18.29 15.01
N ASN A 87 -9.34 17.13 15.46
CA ASN A 87 -10.10 17.01 16.71
C ASN A 87 -9.27 17.37 17.94
N SER A 88 -7.97 17.03 17.92
CA SER A 88 -7.02 17.36 19.00
C SER A 88 -6.56 18.83 19.01
N LYS A 89 -6.98 19.65 18.03
CA LYS A 89 -6.65 21.08 17.90
C LYS A 89 -5.14 21.39 17.81
N PHE A 90 -4.31 20.42 17.44
CA PHE A 90 -2.86 20.60 17.28
C PHE A 90 -2.50 21.11 15.89
N PHE A 91 -2.45 22.44 15.72
CA PHE A 91 -2.15 23.08 14.44
C PHE A 91 -0.72 22.84 13.90
N LEU A 92 0.28 22.76 14.78
CA LEU A 92 1.67 22.51 14.38
C LEU A 92 1.86 21.14 13.71
N ILE A 93 1.32 20.09 14.35
CA ILE A 93 1.36 18.73 13.81
C ILE A 93 0.55 18.64 12.51
N PHE A 94 -0.58 19.34 12.41
CA PHE A 94 -1.38 19.39 11.19
C PHE A 94 -0.58 19.92 10.00
N ILE A 95 0.09 21.07 10.14
CA ILE A 95 0.91 21.64 9.06
C ILE A 95 2.00 20.65 8.62
N LEU A 96 2.72 20.07 9.59
CA LEU A 96 3.86 19.20 9.31
C LEU A 96 3.42 17.90 8.62
N PHE A 97 2.28 17.35 9.06
CA PHE A 97 1.66 16.18 8.45
C PHE A 97 1.15 16.49 7.03
N PHE A 98 0.54 17.65 6.81
CA PHE A 98 0.04 18.06 5.50
C PHE A 98 1.17 18.19 4.46
N PHE A 99 2.30 18.81 4.84
CA PHE A 99 3.48 18.84 3.97
C PHE A 99 4.03 17.44 3.68
N ASN A 100 4.08 16.56 4.69
CA ASN A 100 4.51 15.18 4.49
C ASN A 100 3.63 14.43 3.48
N LEU A 101 2.32 14.70 3.47
CA LEU A 101 1.40 14.14 2.47
C LEU A 101 1.70 14.64 1.06
N LEU A 102 1.94 15.94 0.89
CA LEU A 102 2.29 16.55 -0.40
C LEU A 102 3.62 16.03 -0.94
N LEU A 103 4.66 15.97 -0.10
CA LEU A 103 5.96 15.41 -0.48
C LEU A 103 5.84 13.94 -0.88
N GLY A 104 5.12 13.15 -0.07
CA GLY A 104 4.87 11.74 -0.39
C GLY A 104 4.22 11.59 -1.77
N LEU A 105 3.11 12.30 -2.00
CA LEU A 105 2.40 12.27 -3.29
C LEU A 105 3.32 12.59 -4.46
N TYR A 106 4.15 13.64 -4.33
CA TYR A 106 5.12 14.03 -5.35
C TYR A 106 6.11 12.91 -5.68
N PHE A 107 6.77 12.34 -4.67
CA PHE A 107 7.76 11.28 -4.86
C PHE A 107 7.14 10.01 -5.48
N TYR A 108 5.95 9.61 -5.04
CA TYR A 108 5.30 8.41 -5.59
C TYR A 108 4.85 8.60 -7.05
N ILE A 109 4.29 9.76 -7.41
CA ILE A 109 3.90 10.06 -8.80
C ILE A 109 5.13 10.16 -9.71
N GLN A 110 6.23 10.73 -9.22
CA GLN A 110 7.48 10.78 -9.98
C GLN A 110 8.02 9.38 -10.29
N ASN A 111 7.99 8.47 -9.32
CA ASN A 111 8.39 7.07 -9.51
C ASN A 111 7.47 6.35 -10.51
N LEU A 112 6.15 6.60 -10.46
CA LEU A 112 5.19 6.08 -11.44
C LEU A 112 5.46 6.58 -12.86
N LYS A 113 5.76 7.87 -13.01
CA LYS A 113 6.08 8.46 -14.31
C LYS A 113 7.35 7.84 -14.91
N TYR A 114 8.37 7.62 -14.09
CA TYR A 114 9.61 6.96 -14.52
C TYR A 114 9.33 5.53 -15.00
N LEU A 115 8.54 4.78 -14.23
CA LEU A 115 8.15 3.41 -14.51
C LEU A 115 7.37 3.24 -15.83
N HIS A 116 6.48 4.18 -16.15
CA HIS A 116 5.70 4.17 -17.39
C HIS A 116 6.39 4.85 -18.58
N SER A 117 7.55 5.48 -18.38
CA SER A 117 8.25 6.13 -19.48
C SER A 117 8.77 5.09 -20.48
N ASN A 118 8.52 5.30 -21.78
CA ASN A 118 8.85 4.39 -22.89
C ASN A 118 10.37 4.12 -23.08
N GLN A 119 11.22 4.50 -22.14
CA GLN A 119 12.66 4.27 -22.19
C GLN A 119 13.03 2.78 -22.01
N PHE A 120 12.08 1.95 -21.56
CA PHE A 120 12.24 0.49 -21.44
C PHE A 120 11.84 -0.27 -22.72
N SER A 121 12.10 0.28 -23.91
CA SER A 121 12.05 -0.47 -25.17
C SER A 121 13.25 -1.41 -25.31
N PHE A 122 13.48 -2.28 -24.33
CA PHE A 122 14.45 -3.37 -24.45
C PHE A 122 13.80 -4.53 -25.21
N ASN A 123 14.56 -5.09 -26.15
CA ASN A 123 14.14 -6.13 -27.10
C ASN A 123 13.17 -7.15 -26.50
N LYS A 124 11.90 -7.10 -26.93
CA LYS A 124 10.79 -8.01 -26.58
C LYS A 124 11.09 -9.51 -26.73
N THR A 125 12.20 -9.87 -27.38
CA THR A 125 12.48 -11.23 -27.86
C THR A 125 13.46 -12.04 -27.00
N GLN A 126 14.16 -11.45 -26.03
CA GLN A 126 15.19 -12.18 -25.25
C GLN A 126 14.79 -12.55 -23.81
N THR A 127 13.62 -12.14 -23.31
CA THR A 127 13.28 -12.24 -21.88
C THR A 127 12.25 -13.32 -21.53
N LEU A 128 11.64 -13.98 -22.52
CA LEU A 128 10.59 -14.98 -22.28
C LEU A 128 11.14 -16.30 -21.69
N ILE A 129 12.45 -16.56 -21.76
CA ILE A 129 12.94 -17.96 -21.67
C ILE A 129 13.58 -18.33 -20.32
N SER A 130 13.93 -17.38 -19.43
CA SER A 130 14.87 -17.69 -18.32
C SER A 130 14.33 -17.60 -16.88
N GLY A 131 13.03 -17.36 -16.63
CA GLY A 131 12.54 -17.12 -15.25
C GLY A 131 11.10 -17.55 -14.92
N GLU A 132 10.43 -18.31 -15.79
CA GLU A 132 8.96 -18.44 -15.77
C GLU A 132 8.37 -19.09 -14.50
N ARG A 133 9.10 -19.99 -13.81
CA ARG A 133 8.51 -20.80 -12.73
C ARG A 133 8.41 -20.09 -11.37
N ASN A 134 9.38 -19.26 -10.98
CA ASN A 134 9.29 -18.49 -9.72
C ASN A 134 8.40 -17.23 -9.87
N ASN A 135 8.26 -16.70 -11.09
CA ASN A 135 7.46 -15.51 -11.36
C ASN A 135 5.95 -15.73 -11.13
N ILE A 136 5.47 -16.95 -11.38
CA ILE A 136 4.04 -17.30 -11.25
C ILE A 136 3.59 -17.30 -9.79
N TYR A 137 4.36 -17.90 -8.88
CA TYR A 137 4.03 -17.89 -7.45
C TYR A 137 3.97 -16.48 -6.88
N PHE A 138 4.87 -15.61 -7.30
CA PHE A 138 4.85 -14.21 -6.90
C PHE A 138 3.65 -13.43 -7.46
N ILE A 139 3.27 -13.69 -8.71
CA ILE A 139 2.03 -13.13 -9.30
C ILE A 139 0.82 -13.50 -8.43
N TYR A 140 0.67 -14.78 -8.09
CA TYR A 140 -0.45 -15.20 -7.25
C TYR A 140 -0.42 -14.56 -5.87
N ILE A 141 0.73 -14.52 -5.20
CA ILE A 141 0.89 -13.90 -3.88
C ILE A 141 0.55 -12.41 -3.93
N SER A 142 1.08 -11.66 -4.91
CA SER A 142 0.81 -10.22 -5.04
C SER A 142 -0.66 -9.91 -5.36
N ILE A 143 -1.31 -10.69 -6.23
CA ILE A 143 -2.75 -10.58 -6.50
C ILE A 143 -3.56 -10.82 -5.23
N ILE A 144 -3.25 -11.88 -4.49
CA ILE A 144 -3.94 -12.22 -3.23
C ILE A 144 -3.80 -11.08 -2.23
N ILE A 145 -2.61 -10.48 -2.11
CA ILE A 145 -2.39 -9.38 -1.15
C ILE A 145 -3.09 -8.08 -1.61
N VAL A 146 -3.13 -7.79 -2.92
CA VAL A 146 -3.91 -6.64 -3.45
C VAL A 146 -5.41 -6.84 -3.21
N LEU A 147 -5.93 -8.04 -3.42
CA LEU A 147 -7.31 -8.38 -3.09
C LEU A 147 -7.59 -8.24 -1.58
N LEU A 148 -6.69 -8.71 -0.73
CA LEU A 148 -6.76 -8.52 0.73
C LEU A 148 -6.82 -7.04 1.12
N ASN A 149 -6.04 -6.18 0.47
CA ASN A 149 -6.13 -4.73 0.69
C ASN A 149 -7.52 -4.21 0.32
N LEU A 150 -8.09 -4.59 -0.82
CA LEU A 150 -9.45 -4.17 -1.21
C LEU A 150 -10.52 -4.67 -0.24
N LEU A 151 -10.40 -5.90 0.24
CA LEU A 151 -11.33 -6.52 1.18
C LEU A 151 -11.18 -6.03 2.63
N SER A 152 -10.03 -5.44 3.00
CA SER A 152 -9.73 -5.06 4.38
C SER A 152 -10.73 -4.06 4.98
N PHE A 153 -11.43 -3.26 4.17
CA PHE A 153 -12.51 -2.38 4.65
C PHE A 153 -13.70 -3.13 5.26
N ASN A 154 -13.97 -4.36 4.82
CA ASN A 154 -15.11 -5.13 5.32
C ASN A 154 -14.79 -5.90 6.60
N TYR A 155 -13.51 -6.17 6.88
CA TYR A 155 -13.11 -6.99 8.02
C TYR A 155 -12.99 -6.21 9.34
N ILE A 156 -12.98 -4.88 9.31
CA ILE A 156 -12.77 -4.10 10.55
C ILE A 156 -14.00 -4.16 11.45
N ASP A 157 -15.22 -4.17 10.88
CA ASP A 157 -16.47 -4.33 11.65
C ASP A 157 -16.50 -5.66 12.40
N ASP A 158 -16.12 -6.77 11.73
CA ASP A 158 -16.07 -8.10 12.33
C ASP A 158 -14.95 -8.22 13.40
N MET A 159 -13.80 -7.60 13.17
CA MET A 159 -12.70 -7.56 14.15
C MET A 159 -13.07 -6.76 15.41
N PHE A 160 -13.80 -5.66 15.25
CA PHE A 160 -14.31 -4.89 16.38
C PHE A 160 -15.29 -5.72 17.22
N LEU A 161 -16.17 -6.48 16.56
CA LEU A 161 -17.13 -7.36 17.23
C LEU A 161 -16.42 -8.43 18.08
N LEU A 162 -15.35 -9.04 17.57
CA LEU A 162 -14.50 -9.98 18.33
C LEU A 162 -13.81 -9.35 19.54
N ILE A 163 -13.28 -8.13 19.40
CA ILE A 163 -12.59 -7.42 20.49
C ILE A 163 -13.59 -7.02 21.59
N SER A 164 -14.80 -6.61 21.21
CA SER A 164 -15.86 -6.27 22.16
C SER A 164 -16.25 -7.46 23.04
N TRP A 165 -16.18 -8.68 22.51
CA TRP A 165 -16.45 -9.91 23.25
C TRP A 165 -15.36 -10.28 24.26
N PHE A 166 -14.13 -9.80 24.06
CA PHE A 166 -13.02 -10.03 25.00
C PHE A 166 -12.96 -9.01 26.15
N PHE A 167 -13.57 -7.84 25.97
CA PHE A 167 -13.56 -6.74 26.94
C PHE A 167 -14.86 -6.61 27.76
N PHE A 168 -15.80 -7.56 27.60
CA PHE A 168 -17.01 -7.72 28.40
C PHE A 168 -17.00 -9.10 29.07
#